data_AF-A0A7J6VXA8-F1
#
_entry.id   AF-A0A7J6VXA8-F1
#
_cell.length_a   1.000
_cell.length_b   1.000
_cell.length_c   1.000
_cell.angle_alpha   90.00
_cell.angle_beta   90.00
_cell.angle_gamma   90.00
#
_symmetry.space_group_name_H-M   'P 1'
#
loop_
_entity.id
_entity.type
_entity.pdbx_description
1 polymer ?
#
loop_
_entity_poly.entity_id
_entity_poly.type
_entity_poly.pdbx_seq_one_letter_code
_entity_poly.pdbx_strand_id
1 'polypeptide(L)'
;MKDFITISTIGVSKDSQLRAAKILRVVSESCQNIGLGNIENFFSYGRSRMSERWERLRTVVKQNGMFSLPEYPKQFCNFSGEFAEIDPAFAWLESKGKIEDTESFLKILGSFSAI
;
A
#
# COMPACT_ATOMS: atom_id res chain seq x y z
N MET A 1 -21.97 -18.63 5.53
CA MET A 1 -21.37 -17.27 5.63
C MET A 1 -22.35 -16.22 6.13
N LYS A 2 -23.54 -16.06 5.51
CA LYS A 2 -24.58 -15.15 6.01
C LYS A 2 -25.04 -15.48 7.44
N ASP A 3 -25.21 -16.76 7.75
CA ASP A 3 -25.61 -17.21 9.08
C ASP A 3 -24.54 -16.88 10.13
N PHE A 4 -23.26 -17.08 9.80
CA PHE A 4 -22.15 -16.71 10.68
C PHE A 4 -22.15 -15.21 10.99
N ILE A 5 -22.31 -14.34 9.98
CA ILE A 5 -22.36 -12.88 10.17
C ILE A 5 -23.59 -12.47 11.00
N THR A 6 -24.72 -13.15 10.80
CA THR A 6 -25.95 -12.86 11.55
C THR A 6 -25.83 -13.29 13.01
N ILE A 7 -25.24 -14.45 13.26
CA ILE A 7 -25.10 -15.02 14.61
C ILE A 7 -23.97 -14.34 15.40
N SER A 8 -22.85 -13.98 14.75
CA SER A 8 -21.67 -13.42 15.44
C SER A 8 -21.76 -11.91 15.67
N THR A 9 -22.28 -11.15 14.70
CA THR A 9 -22.25 -9.67 14.74
C THR A 9 -23.61 -9.03 14.46
N ILE A 10 -24.67 -9.83 14.25
CA ILE A 10 -26.01 -9.35 13.89
C ILE A 10 -25.93 -8.44 12.65
N GLY A 11 -25.23 -8.95 11.62
CA GLY A 11 -25.03 -8.20 10.39
C GLY A 11 -23.80 -7.28 10.46
N VAL A 12 -23.82 -6.23 9.63
CA VAL A 12 -22.78 -5.21 9.59
C VAL A 12 -23.43 -3.83 9.73
N SER A 13 -22.70 -2.86 10.32
CA SER A 13 -23.22 -1.51 10.56
C SER A 13 -23.78 -0.87 9.28
N LYS A 14 -25.00 -0.35 9.36
CA LYS A 14 -25.66 0.36 8.25
C LYS A 14 -24.95 1.68 7.93
N ASP A 15 -24.41 2.35 8.95
CA ASP A 15 -23.62 3.57 8.76
C ASP A 15 -22.30 3.28 8.04
N SER A 16 -21.62 2.18 8.40
CA SER A 16 -20.41 1.75 7.69
C SER A 16 -20.70 1.43 6.22
N GLN A 17 -21.80 0.73 5.93
CA GLN A 17 -22.25 0.46 4.56
C GLN A 17 -22.51 1.77 3.79
N LEU A 18 -23.24 2.71 4.38
CA LEU A 18 -23.58 3.99 3.75
C LEU A 18 -22.31 4.82 3.47
N ARG A 19 -21.37 4.87 4.42
CA ARG A 19 -20.11 5.60 4.25
C ARG A 19 -19.23 4.94 3.18
N ALA A 20 -19.11 3.61 3.20
CA ALA A 20 -18.34 2.88 2.19
C ALA A 20 -18.92 3.09 0.79
N ALA A 21 -20.25 3.02 0.63
CA ALA A 21 -20.91 3.28 -0.65
C ALA A 21 -20.63 4.68 -1.19
N LYS A 22 -20.65 5.71 -0.34
CA LYS A 22 -20.32 7.09 -0.72
C LYS A 22 -18.84 7.23 -1.15
N ILE A 23 -17.91 6.65 -0.40
CA ILE A 23 -16.48 6.71 -0.72
C ILE A 23 -16.20 5.98 -2.04
N LEU A 24 -16.71 4.76 -2.21
CA LEU A 24 -16.51 3.97 -3.42
C LEU A 24 -17.11 4.63 -4.66
N ARG A 25 -18.24 5.33 -4.50
CA ARG A 25 -18.82 6.15 -5.58
C ARG A 25 -17.84 7.23 -6.04
N VAL A 26 -17.31 8.03 -5.12
CA VAL A 26 -16.34 9.10 -5.44
C VAL A 26 -15.08 8.53 -6.09
N VAL A 27 -14.56 7.41 -5.57
CA VAL A 27 -13.39 6.71 -6.15
C VAL A 27 -13.70 6.26 -7.59
N SER A 28 -14.87 5.67 -7.83
CA SER A 28 -15.28 5.21 -9.17
C SER A 28 -15.46 6.38 -10.14
N GLU A 29 -16.08 7.48 -9.71
CA GLU A 29 -16.26 8.69 -10.52
C GLU A 29 -14.90 9.30 -10.91
N SER A 30 -13.91 9.27 -10.00
CA SER A 30 -12.53 9.72 -10.29
C SER A 30 -11.80 8.91 -11.37
N CYS A 31 -12.27 7.70 -11.69
CA CYS A 31 -11.72 6.89 -12.78
C CYS A 31 -12.29 7.24 -14.16
N GLN A 32 -13.45 7.90 -14.21
CA GLN A 32 -14.17 8.12 -15.46
C GLN A 32 -13.94 9.53 -16.04
N ASN A 33 -13.23 10.43 -15.34
CA ASN A 33 -12.99 11.82 -15.74
C ASN A 33 -14.27 12.61 -16.10
N ILE A 34 -15.43 12.19 -15.58
CA ILE A 34 -16.71 12.84 -15.87
C ILE A 34 -16.89 14.05 -14.95
N GLY A 35 -16.63 15.24 -15.47
CA GLY A 35 -17.17 16.50 -14.92
C GLY A 35 -16.50 17.06 -13.65
N LEU A 36 -15.42 16.47 -13.16
CA LEU A 36 -14.67 16.96 -12.00
C LEU A 36 -13.28 17.43 -12.46
N GLY A 37 -13.15 18.72 -12.78
CA GLY A 37 -11.89 19.30 -13.23
C GLY A 37 -10.72 18.97 -12.29
N ASN A 38 -9.53 18.72 -12.87
CA ASN A 38 -8.23 18.51 -12.20
C ASN A 38 -8.18 17.60 -10.95
N ILE A 39 -9.21 16.80 -10.64
CA ILE A 39 -9.13 15.83 -9.54
C ILE A 39 -8.29 14.66 -10.02
N GLU A 40 -7.12 14.49 -9.40
CA GLU A 40 -6.25 13.34 -9.66
C GLU A 40 -7.00 12.04 -9.32
N ASN A 41 -6.94 11.08 -10.24
CA ASN A 41 -7.50 9.75 -10.04
C ASN A 41 -6.94 9.12 -8.76
N PHE A 42 -7.81 8.52 -7.93
CA PHE A 42 -7.41 7.94 -6.63
C PHE A 42 -6.25 6.92 -6.75
N PHE A 43 -6.27 6.09 -7.80
CA PHE A 43 -5.24 5.07 -8.01
C PHE A 43 -3.94 5.67 -8.55
N SER A 44 -4.01 6.70 -9.41
CA SER A 44 -2.82 7.45 -9.83
C SER A 44 -2.15 8.15 -8.65
N TYR A 45 -2.94 8.81 -7.80
CA TYR A 45 -2.45 9.42 -6.57
C TYR A 45 -1.79 8.38 -5.65
N GLY A 46 -2.49 7.28 -5.37
CA GLY A 46 -1.98 6.20 -4.53
C GLY A 46 -0.66 5.62 -5.06
N ARG A 47 -0.59 5.37 -6.36
CA ARG A 47 0.62 4.87 -7.03
C ARG A 47 1.78 5.85 -6.90
N SER A 48 1.56 7.13 -7.20
CA SER A 48 2.58 8.19 -7.06
C SER A 48 3.17 8.23 -5.64
N ARG A 49 2.31 8.19 -4.61
CA ARG A 49 2.75 8.17 -3.21
C ARG A 49 3.53 6.92 -2.82
N MET A 50 3.13 5.75 -3.33
CA MET A 50 3.85 4.51 -3.06
C MET A 50 5.20 4.48 -3.77
N SER A 51 5.29 4.96 -5.01
CA SER A 51 6.55 5.08 -5.74
C SER A 51 7.53 6.02 -5.04
N GLU A 52 7.09 7.18 -4.55
CA GLU A 52 7.92 8.10 -3.76
C GLU A 52 8.47 7.43 -2.49
N ARG A 53 7.60 6.72 -1.74
CA ARG A 53 8.00 6.00 -0.52
C ARG A 53 9.06 4.93 -0.82
N TRP A 54 8.84 4.15 -1.86
CA TRP A 54 9.72 3.06 -2.24
C TRP A 54 11.04 3.53 -2.85
N GLU A 55 11.05 4.63 -3.59
CA GLU A 55 12.28 5.25 -4.09
C GLU A 55 13.20 5.66 -2.94
N ARG A 56 12.63 6.36 -1.93
CA ARG A 56 13.36 6.75 -0.72
C ARG A 56 13.89 5.54 0.03
N LEU A 57 13.04 4.53 0.24
CA LEU A 57 13.42 3.32 0.97
C LEU A 57 14.55 2.55 0.26
N ARG A 58 14.41 2.31 -1.05
CA ARG A 58 15.44 1.62 -1.85
C ARG A 58 16.76 2.38 -1.85
N THR A 59 16.71 3.71 -1.88
CA THR A 59 17.89 4.57 -1.80
C THR A 59 18.64 4.37 -0.47
N VAL A 60 17.94 4.44 0.65
CA VAL A 60 18.55 4.28 1.99
C VAL A 60 19.08 2.86 2.20
N VAL A 61 18.32 1.84 1.81
CA VAL A 61 18.76 0.43 1.94
C VAL A 61 20.02 0.15 1.12
N LYS A 62 20.07 0.66 -0.12
CA LYS A 62 21.24 0.50 -1.01
C LYS A 62 22.49 1.18 -0.44
N GLN A 63 22.34 2.35 0.20
CA GLN A 63 23.46 3.09 0.80
C GLN A 63 23.98 2.43 2.08
N ASN A 64 23.08 1.89 2.91
CA ASN A 64 23.44 1.27 4.18
C ASN A 64 24.14 -0.09 3.96
N GLY A 65 23.65 -0.91 3.04
CA GLY A 65 24.22 -2.25 2.77
C GLY A 65 23.99 -3.28 3.87
N MET A 66 23.47 -2.91 5.04
CA MET A 66 23.09 -3.84 6.12
C MET A 66 21.77 -4.57 5.85
N PHE A 67 20.98 -4.11 4.88
CA PHE A 67 19.69 -4.70 4.56
C PHE A 67 19.54 -5.04 3.07
N SER A 68 18.64 -5.95 2.75
CA SER A 68 18.10 -6.25 1.42
C SER A 68 16.60 -5.97 1.37
N LEU A 69 16.13 -5.62 0.18
CA LEU A 69 14.72 -5.64 -0.18
C LEU A 69 14.53 -6.63 -1.33
N PRO A 70 13.35 -7.27 -1.46
CA PRO A 70 13.03 -8.06 -2.62
C PRO A 70 13.07 -7.20 -3.89
N GLU A 71 13.57 -7.78 -4.97
CA GLU A 71 13.51 -7.16 -6.28
C GLU A 71 12.20 -7.56 -6.96
N TYR A 72 11.51 -6.57 -7.52
CA TYR A 72 10.28 -6.78 -8.26
C TYR A 72 10.49 -6.34 -9.70
N PRO A 73 10.22 -7.22 -10.69
CA PRO A 73 10.32 -6.83 -12.09
C PRO A 73 9.18 -5.89 -12.48
N LYS A 74 9.44 -4.99 -13.43
CA LYS A 74 8.38 -4.21 -14.08
C LYS A 74 7.36 -5.13 -14.74
N GLN A 75 6.08 -4.82 -14.60
CA GLN A 75 4.99 -5.58 -15.20
C GLN A 75 4.00 -4.65 -15.89
N PHE A 76 3.32 -5.15 -16.93
CA PHE A 76 2.29 -4.39 -17.63
C PHE A 76 1.01 -4.34 -16.80
N CYS A 77 0.53 -3.13 -16.51
CA CYS A 77 -0.71 -2.90 -15.77
C CYS A 77 -1.85 -2.58 -16.74
N ASN A 78 -2.85 -3.46 -16.83
CA ASN A 78 -4.01 -3.25 -17.71
C ASN A 78 -4.85 -2.04 -17.31
N PHE A 79 -4.86 -1.65 -16.03
CA PHE A 79 -5.64 -0.51 -15.54
C PHE A 79 -5.05 0.82 -16.03
N SER A 80 -3.73 1.00 -15.94
CA SER A 80 -3.05 2.22 -16.39
C SER A 80 -2.60 2.16 -17.86
N GLY A 81 -2.58 0.97 -18.47
CA GLY A 81 -2.16 0.79 -19.87
C GLY A 81 -0.65 0.92 -20.10
N GLU A 82 0.18 0.75 -19.07
CA GLU A 82 1.63 0.94 -19.14
C GLU A 82 2.40 -0.06 -18.28
N PHE A 83 3.71 -0.18 -18.51
CA PHE A 83 4.61 -0.91 -17.62
C PHE A 83 4.85 -0.13 -16.33
N ALA A 84 4.57 -0.77 -15.21
CA ALA A 84 4.69 -0.19 -13.88
C ALA A 84 5.73 -0.94 -13.04
N GLU A 85 6.44 -0.19 -12.19
CA GLU A 85 7.16 -0.76 -11.05
C GLU A 85 6.16 -1.26 -10.01
N ILE A 86 6.57 -2.27 -9.23
CA ILE A 86 5.76 -2.81 -8.14
C ILE A 86 6.24 -2.16 -6.83
N ASP A 87 5.32 -1.42 -6.20
CA ASP A 87 5.54 -0.71 -4.94
C ASP A 87 4.56 -1.24 -3.86
N PRO A 88 4.85 -2.38 -3.21
CA PRO A 88 3.95 -3.03 -2.25
C PRO A 88 3.59 -2.17 -1.03
N ALA A 89 2.50 -2.52 -0.33
CA ALA A 89 2.10 -1.83 0.90
C ALA A 89 3.14 -1.95 2.04
N PHE A 90 3.92 -3.04 2.06
CA PHE A 90 4.89 -3.33 3.09
C PHE A 90 6.28 -3.61 2.50
N ALA A 91 7.31 -3.19 3.21
CA ALA A 91 8.69 -3.55 2.92
C ALA A 91 9.06 -4.85 3.67
N TRP A 92 9.37 -5.90 2.91
CA TRP A 92 9.93 -7.12 3.49
C TRP A 92 11.45 -6.96 3.64
N LEU A 93 11.89 -6.41 4.77
CA LEU A 93 13.29 -6.08 4.99
C LEU A 93 14.06 -7.31 5.50
N GLU A 94 15.14 -7.67 4.83
CA GLU A 94 16.04 -8.74 5.26
C GLU A 94 17.35 -8.13 5.75
N SER A 95 17.87 -8.57 6.89
CA SER A 95 19.19 -8.15 7.36
C SER A 95 20.31 -8.99 6.77
N LYS A 96 21.44 -8.36 6.44
CA LYS A 96 22.62 -9.02 5.91
C LYS A 96 23.68 -9.22 7.00
N GLY A 97 24.37 -10.35 6.95
CA GLY A 97 25.56 -10.60 7.77
C GLY A 97 25.25 -10.89 9.23
N LYS A 98 25.72 -10.04 10.15
CA LYS A 98 25.80 -10.32 11.61
C LYS A 98 24.53 -10.00 12.41
N ILE A 99 23.48 -9.50 11.77
CA ILE A 99 22.22 -9.20 12.46
C ILE A 99 21.41 -10.50 12.50
N GLU A 100 21.48 -11.22 13.63
CA GLU A 100 20.71 -12.44 13.84
C GLU A 100 19.22 -12.15 14.12
N ASP A 101 18.95 -11.03 14.82
CA ASP A 101 17.58 -10.58 15.14
C ASP A 101 17.33 -9.18 14.58
N THR A 102 16.66 -9.17 13.42
CA THR A 102 16.28 -7.93 12.72
C THR A 102 15.25 -7.13 13.49
N GLU A 103 14.30 -7.79 14.16
CA GLU A 103 13.22 -7.12 14.88
C GLU A 103 13.78 -6.36 16.09
N SER A 104 14.59 -7.03 16.91
CA SER A 104 15.24 -6.41 18.06
C SER A 104 16.16 -5.27 17.63
N PHE A 105 16.90 -5.44 16.54
CA PHE A 105 17.75 -4.39 15.98
C PHE A 105 16.94 -3.14 15.57
N LEU A 106 15.82 -3.32 14.85
CA LEU A 106 14.96 -2.21 14.44
C LEU A 106 14.32 -1.49 15.64
N LYS A 107 13.91 -2.24 16.67
CA LYS A 107 13.36 -1.66 17.92
C LYS A 107 14.39 -0.78 18.64
N ILE A 108 15.65 -1.21 18.71
CA ILE A 108 16.74 -0.43 19.32
C ILE A 108 16.98 0.88 18.57
N LEU A 109 16.89 0.86 17.24
CA LEU A 109 17.05 2.05 16.40
C LEU A 109 15.85 3.01 16.47
N GLY A 110 14.79 2.69 17.22
CA GLY A 110 13.57 3.49 17.26
C GLY A 110 12.72 3.38 16.00
N SER A 111 13.04 2.43 15.11
CA SER A 111 12.26 2.13 13.90
C SER A 111 11.05 1.27 14.29
N PHE A 112 10.04 1.89 14.88
CA PHE A 112 8.74 1.25 15.02
C PHE A 112 7.98 1.37 13.69
N SER A 113 7.82 0.24 13.00
CA SER A 113 6.87 0.08 11.91
C SER A 113 5.47 -0.11 12.49
N ALA A 114 4.54 0.81 12.18
CA ALA A 114 3.15 0.51 11.88
C ALA A 114 2.42 1.80 11.43
N ILE A 115 2.37 2.06 10.13
CA ILE A 115 1.19 2.59 9.43
C ILE A 115 1.03 1.80 8.14
#